data_AF-A0A1R2CJI3-F1
#
_entry.id   AF-A0A1R2CJI3-F1
#
_cell.length_a   1.000
_cell.length_b   1.000
_cell.length_c   1.000
_cell.angle_alpha   90.00
_cell.angle_beta   90.00
_cell.angle_gamma   90.00
#
_symmetry.space_group_name_H-M   'P 1'
#
loop_
_entity.id
_entity.type
_entity.pdbx_description
1 polymer ?
#
loop_
_entity_poly.entity_id
_entity_poly.type
_entity_poly.pdbx_seq_one_letter_code
_entity_poly.pdbx_strand_id
1 'polypeptide(L)'
;MMYDALRYSSELHDYWNEKLKVIEDFSQYLKEKAELDKSYAKGLEKICKLPIFDRLKGPFLSKLSSVQASMIEISNCFSSHSEYVGNELLVNLKNMQVEFESAMKQVKKKIKKLSMEREKLNKKHQIAREKYMKTPKEKEGRLSSSFIKILSSETSFLDAYLISLNKLNNYNAVFKEEIIQPLCEFKEKIIENFKFLKVTMQRMLSSDASCIYSMKMHIDNLARSVNTISFESELESIEKLIFKGTDFTDEIFISRNGNIRKHESGLELESCIYDDDFRTLLNNCWNGAPLKQEDIQIFTKRITSLEGKKQFILLLNEKRKLGQFLIPDESFQDLGLLFRLVLDSVSIDKNFACVRQCIILSQTFYKKSKEYLQQEILQHPIWKKENYWEELVEESIKKEIEAQEEVIDEFEEKEEIENRVKSVAIATLASYIDIMVSFHKENSEIIKIAHKCREKFFITEEDFPLSYIMNITKGH
;
A
#
# COMPACT_ATOMS: atom_id res chain seq x y z
N MET A 1 -25.25 -10.57 -57.65
CA MET A 1 -24.70 -9.59 -56.69
C MET A 1 -25.61 -8.37 -56.57
N MET A 2 -26.88 -8.56 -56.19
CA MET A 2 -27.87 -7.48 -56.05
C MET A 2 -28.23 -7.21 -54.57
N TYR A 3 -27.63 -7.95 -53.64
CA TYR A 3 -27.99 -8.02 -52.22
C TYR A 3 -27.04 -7.27 -51.26
N ASP A 4 -25.92 -6.72 -51.74
CA ASP A 4 -24.85 -6.35 -50.80
C ASP A 4 -25.00 -4.96 -50.17
N ALA A 5 -25.53 -3.94 -50.86
CA ALA A 5 -25.48 -2.56 -50.35
C ALA A 5 -26.47 -2.24 -49.19
N LEU A 6 -27.68 -2.80 -49.23
CA LEU A 6 -28.64 -2.67 -48.11
C LEU A 6 -28.20 -3.52 -46.91
N ARG A 7 -27.58 -4.68 -47.17
CA ARG A 7 -26.97 -5.53 -46.16
C ARG A 7 -25.79 -4.85 -45.46
N TYR A 8 -24.90 -4.18 -46.20
CA TYR A 8 -23.85 -3.35 -45.61
C TYR A 8 -24.42 -2.25 -44.71
N SER A 9 -25.53 -1.61 -45.11
CA SER A 9 -26.16 -0.58 -44.29
C SER A 9 -26.83 -1.11 -43.02
N SER A 10 -27.34 -2.35 -43.01
CA SER A 10 -27.90 -2.96 -41.80
C SER A 10 -26.80 -3.45 -40.88
N GLU A 11 -25.79 -4.17 -41.41
CA GLU A 11 -24.65 -4.67 -40.64
C GLU A 11 -23.86 -3.53 -39.97
N LEU A 12 -23.64 -2.41 -40.68
CA LEU A 12 -23.04 -1.20 -40.10
C LEU A 12 -23.90 -0.57 -39.01
N HIS A 13 -25.23 -0.64 -39.15
CA HIS A 13 -26.14 -0.11 -38.14
C HIS A 13 -26.14 -0.96 -36.88
N ASP A 14 -26.14 -2.28 -37.03
CA ASP A 14 -26.08 -3.23 -35.92
C ASP A 14 -24.75 -3.09 -35.18
N TYR A 15 -23.63 -3.02 -35.92
CA TYR A 15 -22.31 -2.78 -35.34
C TYR A 15 -22.24 -1.45 -34.59
N TRP A 16 -22.83 -0.39 -35.13
CA TRP A 16 -22.92 0.90 -34.44
C TRP A 16 -23.73 0.78 -33.14
N ASN A 17 -24.92 0.21 -33.17
CA ASN A 17 -25.76 0.07 -31.97
C ASN A 17 -25.06 -0.76 -30.89
N GLU A 18 -24.33 -1.81 -31.28
CA GLU A 18 -23.50 -2.60 -30.38
C GLU A 18 -22.44 -1.74 -29.69
N LYS A 19 -21.75 -0.85 -30.42
CA LYS A 19 -20.72 0.03 -29.83
C LYS A 19 -21.28 1.13 -28.95
N LEU A 20 -22.46 1.67 -29.26
CA LEU A 20 -23.15 2.59 -28.34
C LEU A 20 -23.49 1.90 -27.04
N LYS A 21 -24.02 0.67 -27.12
CA LYS A 21 -24.37 -0.10 -25.93
C LYS A 21 -23.17 -0.32 -25.00
N VAL A 22 -21.99 -0.59 -25.56
CA VAL A 22 -20.75 -0.71 -24.75
C VAL A 22 -20.44 0.59 -23.98
N ILE A 23 -20.64 1.75 -24.59
CA ILE A 23 -20.42 3.05 -23.92
C ILE A 23 -21.48 3.30 -22.85
N GLU A 24 -22.74 2.94 -23.12
CA GLU A 24 -23.84 3.04 -22.16
C GLU A 24 -23.61 2.14 -20.94
N ASP A 25 -23.25 0.88 -21.18
CA ASP A 25 -22.94 -0.09 -20.14
C ASP A 25 -21.75 0.39 -19.28
N PHE A 26 -20.70 0.93 -19.91
CA PHE A 26 -19.55 1.47 -19.18
C PHE A 26 -19.91 2.76 -18.41
N SER A 27 -20.75 3.62 -18.98
CA SER A 27 -21.26 4.82 -18.29
C SER A 27 -22.10 4.45 -17.06
N GLN A 28 -22.95 3.43 -17.19
CA GLN A 28 -23.76 2.93 -16.09
C GLN A 28 -22.88 2.33 -14.99
N TYR A 29 -21.85 1.56 -15.36
CA TYR A 29 -20.86 1.05 -14.42
C TYR A 29 -20.17 2.18 -13.62
N LEU A 30 -19.67 3.23 -14.31
CA LEU A 30 -19.02 4.36 -13.63
C LEU A 30 -19.98 5.09 -12.69
N LYS A 31 -21.25 5.23 -13.09
CA LYS A 31 -22.29 5.84 -12.26
C LYS A 31 -22.53 5.04 -10.97
N GLU A 32 -22.76 3.73 -11.09
CA GLU A 32 -22.99 2.86 -9.94
C GLU A 32 -21.79 2.81 -9.00
N LYS A 33 -20.58 2.76 -9.55
CA LYS A 33 -19.34 2.83 -8.78
C LYS A 33 -19.21 4.15 -8.01
N ALA A 34 -19.45 5.29 -8.66
CA ALA A 34 -19.41 6.59 -7.99
C ALA A 34 -20.46 6.69 -6.88
N GLU A 35 -21.67 6.16 -7.09
CA GLU A 35 -22.74 6.13 -6.08
C GLU A 35 -22.38 5.22 -4.89
N LEU A 36 -21.75 4.07 -5.15
CA LEU A 36 -21.26 3.17 -4.12
C LEU A 36 -20.18 3.83 -3.27
N ASP A 37 -19.14 4.41 -3.90
CA ASP A 37 -18.06 5.09 -3.20
C ASP A 37 -18.58 6.26 -2.34
N LYS A 38 -19.52 7.03 -2.87
CA LYS A 38 -20.19 8.12 -2.12
C LYS A 38 -20.96 7.61 -0.91
N SER A 39 -21.65 6.48 -1.06
CA SER A 39 -22.44 5.87 0.01
C SER A 39 -21.52 5.31 1.09
N TYR A 40 -20.43 4.67 0.69
CA TYR A 40 -19.39 4.17 1.60
C TYR A 40 -18.73 5.32 2.38
N ALA A 41 -18.34 6.39 1.69
CA ALA A 41 -17.78 7.59 2.33
C ALA A 41 -18.71 8.17 3.39
N LYS A 42 -20.00 8.37 3.06
CA LYS A 42 -21.01 8.85 4.02
C LYS A 42 -21.20 7.90 5.20
N GLY A 43 -21.14 6.59 4.96
CA GLY A 43 -21.21 5.58 6.01
C GLY A 43 -20.06 5.73 7.01
N LEU A 44 -18.84 5.83 6.49
CA LEU A 44 -17.64 6.07 7.30
C LEU A 44 -17.73 7.39 8.08
N GLU A 45 -18.09 8.48 7.41
CA GLU A 45 -18.23 9.81 8.03
C GLU A 45 -19.24 9.77 9.19
N LYS A 46 -20.37 9.08 8.99
CA LYS A 46 -21.39 8.91 10.03
C LYS A 46 -20.87 8.12 11.22
N ILE A 47 -20.13 7.04 11.01
CA ILE A 47 -19.52 6.23 12.08
C ILE A 47 -18.51 7.07 12.86
N CYS A 48 -17.69 7.86 12.18
CA CYS A 48 -16.68 8.69 12.83
C CYS A 48 -17.28 9.81 13.70
N LYS A 49 -18.47 10.30 13.35
CA LYS A 49 -19.21 11.31 14.11
C LYS A 49 -19.97 10.74 15.31
N LEU A 50 -20.00 9.42 15.50
CA LEU A 50 -20.65 8.84 16.67
C LEU A 50 -19.80 9.14 17.92
N PRO A 51 -20.45 9.51 19.04
CA PRO A 51 -19.77 9.80 20.32
C PRO A 51 -19.31 8.52 21.04
N ILE A 52 -18.69 7.58 20.33
CA ILE A 52 -18.31 6.26 20.85
C ILE A 52 -17.26 6.42 21.97
N PHE A 53 -16.41 7.44 21.87
CA PHE A 53 -15.27 7.65 22.77
C PHE A 53 -15.45 8.84 23.74
N ASP A 54 -16.60 9.52 23.73
CA ASP A 54 -16.87 10.73 24.53
C ASP A 54 -16.73 10.53 26.05
N ARG A 55 -16.76 9.28 26.52
CA ARG A 55 -16.62 8.92 27.93
C ARG A 55 -15.17 8.73 28.36
N LEU A 56 -14.24 8.58 27.41
CA LEU A 56 -12.82 8.41 27.70
C LEU A 56 -12.17 9.77 27.93
N LYS A 57 -11.15 9.83 28.79
CA LYS A 57 -10.34 11.03 29.08
C LYS A 57 -8.89 10.60 29.11
N GLY A 58 -7.98 11.54 28.87
CA GLY A 58 -6.53 11.29 28.91
C GLY A 58 -5.86 11.17 27.53
N PRO A 59 -4.53 10.97 27.48
CA PRO A 59 -3.75 10.75 26.26
C PRO A 59 -4.33 9.70 25.31
N PHE A 60 -4.95 8.64 25.82
CA PHE A 60 -5.57 7.57 25.05
C PHE A 60 -6.77 8.06 24.24
N LEU A 61 -7.56 9.02 24.76
CA LEU A 61 -8.61 9.69 24.00
C LEU A 61 -8.04 10.42 22.79
N SER A 62 -6.88 11.08 22.90
CA SER A 62 -6.25 11.77 21.78
C SER A 62 -5.84 10.80 20.67
N LYS A 63 -5.46 9.56 21.02
CA LYS A 63 -5.10 8.49 20.09
C LYS A 63 -6.34 7.84 19.47
N LEU A 64 -7.43 7.66 20.22
CA LEU A 64 -8.72 7.26 19.64
C LEU A 64 -9.31 8.33 18.72
N SER A 65 -9.10 9.61 19.05
CA SER A 65 -9.47 10.72 18.16
C SER A 65 -8.66 10.66 16.86
N SER A 66 -7.42 10.15 16.89
CA SER A 66 -6.63 9.90 15.68
C SER A 66 -7.19 8.75 14.83
N VAL A 67 -7.82 7.73 15.43
CA VAL A 67 -8.57 6.68 14.69
C VAL A 67 -9.74 7.30 13.94
N GLN A 68 -10.54 8.13 14.62
CA GLN A 68 -11.67 8.83 13.99
C GLN A 68 -11.19 9.77 12.88
N ALA A 69 -10.10 10.53 13.11
CA ALA A 69 -9.52 11.41 12.10
C ALA A 69 -9.04 10.62 10.87
N SER A 70 -8.30 9.51 11.04
CA SER A 70 -7.87 8.67 9.92
C SER A 70 -9.03 8.10 9.12
N MET A 71 -10.12 7.69 9.79
CA MET A 71 -11.32 7.18 9.11
C MET A 71 -12.09 8.29 8.38
N ILE A 72 -12.07 9.53 8.89
CA ILE A 72 -12.57 10.72 8.17
C ILE A 72 -11.72 10.97 6.92
N GLU A 73 -10.39 10.87 7.01
CA GLU A 73 -9.53 11.03 5.83
C GLU A 73 -9.76 9.94 4.77
N ILE A 74 -9.98 8.69 5.19
CA ILE A 74 -10.39 7.60 4.28
C ILE A 74 -11.75 7.92 3.63
N SER A 75 -12.70 8.44 4.39
CA SER A 75 -13.99 8.91 3.85
C SER A 75 -13.81 10.03 2.81
N ASN A 76 -12.90 10.98 3.08
CA ASN A 76 -12.55 12.05 2.14
C ASN A 76 -11.96 11.47 0.85
N CYS A 77 -11.08 10.46 0.95
CA CYS A 77 -10.53 9.77 -0.23
C CYS A 77 -11.63 9.20 -1.13
N PHE A 78 -12.59 8.46 -0.56
CA PHE A 78 -13.73 7.92 -1.31
C PHE A 78 -14.65 9.01 -1.87
N SER A 79 -14.87 10.10 -1.12
CA SER A 79 -15.67 11.23 -1.59
C SER A 79 -15.03 11.91 -2.80
N SER A 80 -13.74 12.22 -2.72
CA SER A 80 -12.98 12.82 -3.84
C SER A 80 -12.89 11.87 -5.03
N HIS A 81 -12.72 10.56 -4.78
CA HIS A 81 -12.74 9.55 -5.85
C HIS A 81 -14.10 9.49 -6.55
N SER A 82 -15.19 9.44 -5.79
CA SER A 82 -16.57 9.48 -6.32
C SER A 82 -16.83 10.72 -7.15
N GLU A 83 -16.39 11.90 -6.68
CA GLU A 83 -16.51 13.15 -7.42
C GLU A 83 -15.71 13.13 -8.72
N TYR A 84 -14.48 12.63 -8.71
CA TYR A 84 -13.67 12.48 -9.93
C TYR A 84 -14.34 11.55 -10.95
N VAL A 85 -14.78 10.36 -10.51
CA VAL A 85 -15.46 9.39 -11.38
C VAL A 85 -16.78 9.97 -11.92
N GLY A 86 -17.58 10.61 -11.07
CA GLY A 86 -18.89 11.12 -11.41
C GLY A 86 -18.87 12.41 -12.23
N ASN A 87 -18.02 13.37 -11.89
CA ASN A 87 -18.02 14.71 -12.49
C ASN A 87 -17.02 14.84 -13.64
N GLU A 88 -15.96 14.03 -13.66
CA GLU A 88 -14.96 14.10 -14.73
C GLU A 88 -15.10 12.92 -15.70
N LEU A 89 -14.96 11.67 -15.24
CA LEU A 89 -14.94 10.52 -16.15
C LEU A 89 -16.31 10.28 -16.79
N LEU A 90 -17.37 10.21 -16.00
CA LEU A 90 -18.72 9.94 -16.48
C LEU A 90 -19.24 11.07 -17.37
N VAL A 91 -18.98 12.34 -17.01
CA VAL A 91 -19.39 13.49 -17.82
C VAL A 91 -18.66 13.49 -19.17
N ASN A 92 -17.34 13.26 -19.17
CA ASN A 92 -16.57 13.20 -20.41
C ASN A 92 -17.02 12.03 -21.30
N LEU A 93 -17.34 10.88 -20.71
CA LEU A 93 -17.85 9.72 -21.44
C LEU A 93 -19.21 9.99 -22.08
N LYS A 94 -20.13 10.64 -21.36
CA LYS A 94 -21.45 11.04 -21.89
C LYS A 94 -21.34 12.09 -23.00
N ASN A 95 -20.45 13.07 -22.85
CA ASN A 95 -20.22 14.08 -23.89
C ASN A 95 -19.69 13.41 -25.17
N MET A 96 -18.71 12.51 -25.03
CA MET A 96 -18.19 11.74 -26.16
C MET A 96 -19.28 10.86 -26.80
N GLN A 97 -20.15 10.22 -26.02
CA GLN A 97 -21.27 9.44 -26.53
C GLN A 97 -22.17 10.30 -27.43
N VAL A 98 -22.56 11.49 -26.97
CA VAL A 98 -23.42 12.41 -27.74
C VAL A 98 -22.75 12.85 -29.03
N GLU A 99 -21.46 13.18 -28.98
CA GLU A 99 -20.67 13.55 -30.16
C GLU A 99 -20.58 12.39 -31.17
N PHE A 100 -20.29 11.19 -30.69
CA PHE A 100 -20.21 9.98 -31.51
C PHE A 100 -21.56 9.65 -32.16
N GLU A 101 -22.66 9.70 -31.40
CA GLU A 101 -24.01 9.51 -31.94
C GLU A 101 -24.35 10.52 -33.04
N SER A 102 -24.05 11.80 -32.80
CA SER A 102 -24.27 12.88 -33.77
C SER A 102 -23.47 12.63 -35.06
N ALA A 103 -22.18 12.32 -34.95
CA ALA A 103 -21.32 12.02 -36.08
C ALA A 103 -21.82 10.79 -36.87
N MET A 104 -22.17 9.71 -36.18
CA MET A 104 -22.67 8.48 -36.81
C MET A 104 -24.03 8.68 -37.51
N LYS A 105 -24.93 9.51 -36.94
CA LYS A 105 -26.19 9.90 -37.62
C LYS A 105 -25.93 10.59 -38.95
N GLN A 106 -24.92 11.48 -39.02
CA GLN A 106 -24.54 12.16 -40.25
C GLN A 106 -23.97 11.19 -41.30
N VAL A 107 -23.06 10.31 -40.90
CA VAL A 107 -22.47 9.28 -41.77
C VAL A 107 -23.54 8.33 -42.32
N LYS A 108 -24.45 7.84 -41.45
CA LYS A 108 -25.58 6.99 -41.86
C LYS A 108 -26.48 7.68 -42.87
N LYS A 109 -26.74 8.99 -42.72
CA LYS A 109 -27.54 9.77 -43.68
C LYS A 109 -26.86 9.85 -45.05
N LYS A 110 -25.54 10.05 -45.10
CA LYS A 110 -24.75 10.05 -46.35
C LYS A 110 -24.84 8.68 -47.06
N ILE A 111 -24.54 7.60 -46.34
CA ILE A 111 -24.59 6.22 -46.86
C ILE A 111 -25.99 5.88 -47.37
N LYS A 112 -27.04 6.19 -46.59
CA LYS A 112 -28.43 5.93 -46.99
C LYS A 112 -28.81 6.68 -48.26
N LYS A 113 -28.41 7.95 -48.41
CA LYS A 113 -28.67 8.74 -49.62
C LYS A 113 -28.07 8.08 -50.86
N LEU A 114 -26.80 7.67 -50.79
CA LEU A 114 -26.11 7.00 -51.90
C LEU A 114 -26.79 5.67 -52.27
N SER A 115 -27.15 4.87 -51.27
CA SER A 115 -27.80 3.58 -51.46
C SER A 115 -29.22 3.70 -52.05
N MET A 116 -30.02 4.66 -51.59
CA MET A 116 -31.38 4.87 -52.11
C MET A 116 -31.39 5.32 -53.57
N GLU A 117 -30.46 6.21 -53.99
CA GLU A 117 -30.38 6.64 -55.38
C GLU A 117 -29.93 5.48 -56.29
N ARG A 118 -29.00 4.64 -55.82
CA ARG A 118 -28.62 3.39 -56.51
C ARG A 118 -29.82 2.47 -56.69
N GLU A 119 -30.60 2.25 -55.63
CA GLU A 119 -31.77 1.38 -55.64
C GLU A 119 -32.85 1.91 -56.60
N LYS A 120 -33.06 3.24 -56.62
CA LYS A 120 -33.99 3.89 -57.54
C LYS A 120 -33.59 3.69 -59.01
N LEU A 121 -32.30 3.83 -59.33
CA LEU A 121 -31.80 3.56 -60.68
C LEU A 121 -31.91 2.07 -61.05
N ASN A 122 -31.66 1.18 -60.10
CA ASN A 122 -31.81 -0.25 -60.29
C ASN A 122 -33.27 -0.66 -60.56
N LYS A 123 -34.23 -0.12 -59.81
CA LYS A 123 -35.67 -0.33 -60.06
C LYS A 123 -36.08 0.15 -61.46
N LYS A 124 -35.60 1.32 -61.89
CA LYS A 124 -35.84 1.82 -63.26
C LYS A 124 -35.28 0.88 -64.32
N HIS A 125 -34.07 0.37 -64.11
CA HIS A 125 -33.44 -0.60 -65.00
C HIS A 125 -34.23 -1.92 -65.07
N GLN A 126 -34.68 -2.46 -63.93
CA GLN A 126 -35.50 -3.67 -63.89
C GLN A 126 -36.82 -3.50 -64.64
N ILE A 127 -37.52 -2.39 -64.43
CA ILE A 127 -38.77 -2.07 -65.15
C ILE A 127 -38.52 -1.99 -66.66
N ALA A 128 -37.45 -1.31 -67.10
CA ALA A 128 -37.12 -1.19 -68.52
C ALA A 128 -36.76 -2.56 -69.14
N ARG A 129 -35.99 -3.39 -68.40
CA ARG A 129 -35.65 -4.76 -68.78
C ARG A 129 -36.89 -5.63 -68.95
N GLU A 130 -37.82 -5.59 -67.99
CA GLU A 130 -39.06 -6.36 -68.06
C GLU A 130 -39.93 -5.95 -69.25
N LYS A 131 -40.06 -4.64 -69.51
CA LYS A 131 -40.80 -4.14 -70.67
C LYS A 131 -40.20 -4.65 -71.97
N TYR A 132 -38.89 -4.54 -72.14
CA TYR A 132 -38.19 -5.05 -73.33
C TYR A 132 -38.34 -6.58 -73.48
N MET A 133 -38.21 -7.35 -72.38
CA MET A 133 -38.33 -8.81 -72.42
C MET A 133 -39.77 -9.29 -72.73
N LYS A 134 -40.78 -8.51 -72.35
CA LYS A 134 -42.20 -8.79 -72.64
C LYS A 134 -42.62 -8.36 -74.05
N THR A 135 -41.81 -7.56 -74.75
CA THR A 135 -42.08 -7.18 -76.13
C THR A 135 -41.98 -8.42 -77.02
N PRO A 136 -43.00 -8.70 -77.85
CA PRO A 136 -42.97 -9.79 -78.82
C PRO A 136 -41.75 -9.65 -79.74
N LYS A 137 -40.93 -10.71 -79.82
CA LYS A 137 -39.79 -10.78 -80.75
C LYS A 137 -40.22 -11.61 -81.95
N GLU A 138 -40.27 -11.01 -83.14
CA GLU A 138 -40.78 -11.70 -84.33
C GLU A 138 -39.68 -12.24 -85.23
N LYS A 139 -39.96 -13.41 -85.83
CA LYS A 139 -39.15 -14.11 -86.84
C LYS A 139 -39.58 -13.67 -88.24
N GLU A 140 -38.62 -13.59 -89.17
CA GLU A 140 -38.74 -13.09 -90.55
C GLU A 140 -40.11 -13.33 -91.22
N GLY A 141 -40.80 -12.24 -91.59
CA GLY A 141 -42.10 -12.26 -92.28
C GLY A 141 -42.55 -10.88 -92.77
N ARG A 142 -43.39 -10.83 -93.82
CA ARG A 142 -43.72 -9.65 -94.67
C ARG A 142 -44.17 -8.38 -93.90
N LEU A 143 -43.69 -7.22 -94.38
CA LEU A 143 -44.01 -5.86 -93.92
C LEU A 143 -45.52 -5.56 -93.93
N SER A 144 -46.16 -5.60 -92.76
CA SER A 144 -47.52 -5.11 -92.50
C SER A 144 -47.50 -3.85 -91.62
N SER A 145 -48.58 -3.07 -91.55
CA SER A 145 -48.64 -1.87 -90.68
C SER A 145 -48.56 -2.21 -89.19
N SER A 146 -48.98 -3.42 -88.79
CA SER A 146 -48.77 -3.99 -87.46
C SER A 146 -47.30 -4.34 -87.20
N PHE A 147 -46.58 -4.82 -88.22
CA PHE A 147 -45.15 -5.15 -88.14
C PHE A 147 -44.28 -3.90 -87.87
N ILE A 148 -44.55 -2.78 -88.55
CA ILE A 148 -43.83 -1.52 -88.31
C ILE A 148 -44.04 -1.03 -86.86
N LYS A 149 -45.26 -1.20 -86.31
CA LYS A 149 -45.55 -0.85 -84.92
C LYS A 149 -44.78 -1.73 -83.92
N ILE A 150 -44.71 -3.04 -84.16
CA ILE A 150 -43.97 -3.98 -83.30
C ILE A 150 -42.47 -3.61 -83.29
N LEU A 151 -41.85 -3.43 -84.46
CA LEU A 151 -40.44 -3.01 -84.59
C LEU A 151 -40.16 -1.65 -83.93
N SER A 152 -41.05 -0.67 -84.12
CA SER A 152 -40.90 0.65 -83.48
C SER A 152 -41.00 0.57 -81.95
N SER A 153 -41.82 -0.34 -81.43
CA SER A 153 -41.96 -0.57 -80.00
C SER A 153 -40.76 -1.32 -79.43
N GLU A 154 -40.24 -2.33 -80.13
CA GLU A 154 -39.05 -3.09 -79.72
C GLU A 154 -37.82 -2.19 -79.66
N THR A 155 -37.57 -1.40 -80.70
CA THR A 155 -36.46 -0.42 -80.74
C THR A 155 -36.59 0.61 -79.61
N SER A 156 -37.78 1.17 -79.40
CA SER A 156 -38.03 2.11 -78.29
C SER A 156 -37.78 1.49 -76.90
N PHE A 157 -38.22 0.25 -76.67
CA PHE A 157 -38.01 -0.43 -75.39
C PHE A 157 -36.55 -0.87 -75.19
N LEU A 158 -35.85 -1.26 -76.27
CA LEU A 158 -34.42 -1.56 -76.24
C LEU A 158 -33.61 -0.30 -75.90
N ASP A 159 -33.91 0.84 -76.53
CA ASP A 159 -33.26 2.11 -76.24
C ASP A 159 -33.49 2.53 -74.78
N ALA A 160 -34.73 2.43 -74.30
CA ALA A 160 -35.06 2.71 -72.90
C ALA A 160 -34.29 1.81 -71.93
N TYR A 161 -34.14 0.52 -72.26
CA TYR A 161 -33.34 -0.43 -71.50
C TYR A 161 -31.85 -0.03 -71.48
N LEU A 162 -31.23 0.23 -72.64
CA LEU A 162 -29.82 0.62 -72.75
C LEU A 162 -29.54 1.94 -72.02
N ILE A 163 -30.42 2.94 -72.15
CA ILE A 163 -30.31 4.21 -71.42
C ILE A 163 -30.36 3.98 -69.91
N SER A 164 -31.28 3.13 -69.43
CA SER A 164 -31.40 2.82 -68.00
C SER A 164 -30.17 2.07 -67.46
N LEU A 165 -29.62 1.14 -68.26
CA LEU A 165 -28.42 0.37 -67.92
C LEU A 165 -27.18 1.28 -67.86
N ASN A 166 -26.99 2.16 -68.85
CA ASN A 166 -25.89 3.12 -68.86
C ASN A 166 -25.96 4.08 -67.65
N LYS A 167 -27.15 4.58 -67.32
CA LYS A 167 -27.34 5.43 -66.12
C LYS A 167 -26.98 4.67 -64.83
N LEU A 168 -27.41 3.41 -64.71
CA LEU A 168 -27.08 2.57 -63.55
C LEU A 168 -25.58 2.27 -63.47
N ASN A 169 -24.93 1.95 -64.59
CA ASN A 169 -23.50 1.65 -64.64
C ASN A 169 -22.65 2.88 -64.31
N ASN A 170 -22.99 4.04 -64.88
CA ASN A 170 -22.32 5.30 -64.57
C ASN A 170 -22.45 5.65 -63.08
N TYR A 171 -23.66 5.50 -62.52
CA TYR A 171 -23.85 5.73 -61.09
C TYR A 171 -23.17 4.66 -60.23
N ASN A 172 -23.07 3.40 -60.65
CA ASN A 172 -22.32 2.38 -59.91
C ASN A 172 -20.82 2.71 -59.83
N ALA A 173 -20.24 3.34 -60.85
CA ALA A 173 -18.86 3.84 -60.80
C ALA A 173 -18.73 4.97 -59.77
N VAL A 174 -19.61 5.99 -59.86
CA VAL A 174 -19.66 7.10 -58.89
C VAL A 174 -19.90 6.59 -57.46
N PHE A 175 -20.84 5.68 -57.27
CA PHE A 175 -21.16 5.09 -55.98
C PHE A 175 -19.95 4.37 -55.36
N LYS A 176 -19.18 3.64 -56.16
CA LYS A 176 -17.97 2.95 -55.67
C LYS A 176 -16.94 3.93 -55.13
N GLU A 177 -16.80 5.10 -55.73
CA GLU A 177 -15.86 6.14 -55.27
C GLU A 177 -16.44 6.92 -54.08
N GLU A 178 -17.69 7.39 -54.19
CA GLU A 178 -18.31 8.25 -53.17
C GLU A 178 -18.65 7.52 -51.87
N ILE A 179 -18.84 6.18 -51.88
CA ILE A 179 -19.13 5.42 -50.66
C ILE A 179 -17.89 5.23 -49.78
N ILE A 180 -16.69 5.30 -50.35
CA ILE A 180 -15.43 5.07 -49.63
C ILE A 180 -15.23 6.12 -48.54
N GLN A 181 -15.47 7.39 -48.86
CA GLN A 181 -15.24 8.48 -47.93
C GLN A 181 -16.11 8.37 -46.66
N PRO A 182 -17.45 8.20 -46.71
CA PRO A 182 -18.27 7.95 -45.53
C PRO A 182 -17.87 6.69 -44.74
N LEU A 183 -17.39 5.64 -45.40
CA LEU A 183 -16.91 4.43 -44.72
C LEU A 183 -15.57 4.66 -44.00
N CYS A 184 -14.67 5.47 -44.57
CA CYS A 184 -13.46 5.92 -43.88
C CYS A 184 -13.81 6.80 -42.67
N GLU A 185 -14.71 7.78 -42.84
CA GLU A 185 -15.21 8.62 -41.74
C GLU A 185 -15.80 7.75 -40.60
N PHE A 186 -16.58 6.72 -40.94
CA PHE A 186 -17.11 5.75 -39.99
C PHE A 186 -15.99 5.04 -39.21
N LYS A 187 -15.02 4.47 -39.94
CA LYS A 187 -13.90 3.73 -39.36
C LYS A 187 -13.07 4.61 -38.43
N GLU A 188 -12.75 5.82 -38.85
CA GLU A 188 -11.96 6.78 -38.06
C GLU A 188 -12.66 7.12 -36.74
N LYS A 189 -13.97 7.42 -36.80
CA LYS A 189 -14.74 7.72 -35.59
C LYS A 189 -14.82 6.56 -34.61
N ILE A 190 -14.87 5.33 -35.11
CA ILE A 190 -14.82 4.14 -34.25
C ILE A 190 -13.45 3.99 -33.58
N ILE A 191 -12.36 4.23 -34.32
CA ILE A 191 -11.01 4.21 -33.77
C ILE A 191 -10.84 5.29 -32.71
N GLU A 192 -11.31 6.52 -32.97
CA GLU A 192 -11.29 7.61 -31.99
C GLU A 192 -12.05 7.25 -30.71
N ASN A 193 -13.23 6.67 -30.84
CA ASN A 193 -14.03 6.21 -29.72
C ASN A 193 -13.30 5.14 -28.90
N PHE A 194 -12.73 4.11 -29.53
CA PHE A 194 -11.95 3.09 -28.80
C PHE A 194 -10.72 3.66 -28.10
N LYS A 195 -10.02 4.62 -28.72
CA LYS A 195 -8.91 5.32 -28.07
C LYS A 195 -9.40 6.09 -26.83
N PHE A 196 -10.53 6.77 -26.94
CA PHE A 196 -11.13 7.51 -25.84
C PHE A 196 -11.55 6.58 -24.69
N LEU A 197 -12.22 5.47 -24.99
CA LEU A 197 -12.60 4.46 -24.01
C LEU A 197 -11.37 3.90 -23.28
N LYS A 198 -10.32 3.54 -24.03
CA LYS A 198 -9.06 3.07 -23.45
C LYS A 198 -8.47 4.09 -22.48
N VAL A 199 -8.38 5.36 -22.88
CA VAL A 199 -7.84 6.43 -22.02
C VAL A 199 -8.73 6.62 -20.77
N THR A 200 -10.04 6.54 -20.92
CA THR A 200 -10.98 6.65 -19.79
C THR A 200 -10.79 5.50 -18.80
N MET A 201 -10.64 4.25 -19.28
CA MET A 201 -10.33 3.10 -18.44
C MET A 201 -8.99 3.24 -17.72
N GLN A 202 -7.95 3.75 -18.41
CA GLN A 202 -6.64 3.99 -17.79
C GLN A 202 -6.71 5.05 -16.70
N ARG A 203 -7.49 6.12 -16.91
CA ARG A 203 -7.72 7.16 -15.89
C ARG A 203 -8.47 6.63 -14.69
N MET A 204 -9.51 5.82 -14.91
CA MET A 204 -10.24 5.13 -13.84
C MET A 204 -9.31 4.23 -13.01
N LEU A 205 -8.50 3.39 -13.66
CA LEU A 205 -7.56 2.52 -12.93
C LEU A 205 -6.52 3.34 -12.15
N SER A 206 -6.08 4.46 -12.70
CA SER A 206 -5.14 5.36 -12.02
C SER A 206 -5.77 6.05 -10.82
N SER A 207 -7.05 6.45 -10.92
CA SER A 207 -7.79 7.05 -9.80
C SER A 207 -8.07 6.03 -8.70
N ASP A 208 -8.44 4.79 -9.07
CA ASP A 208 -8.62 3.67 -8.12
C ASP A 208 -7.32 3.39 -7.37
N ALA A 209 -6.19 3.26 -8.09
CA ALA A 209 -4.88 3.03 -7.48
C ALA A 209 -4.48 4.18 -6.54
N SER A 210 -4.72 5.43 -6.94
CA SER A 210 -4.46 6.60 -6.10
C SER A 210 -5.30 6.56 -4.82
N CYS A 211 -6.59 6.23 -4.93
CA CYS A 211 -7.48 6.11 -3.77
C CYS A 211 -6.98 5.01 -2.81
N ILE A 212 -6.62 3.84 -3.34
CA ILE A 212 -6.09 2.72 -2.55
C ILE A 212 -4.80 3.11 -1.83
N TYR A 213 -3.88 3.78 -2.52
CA TYR A 213 -2.62 4.21 -1.94
C TYR A 213 -2.84 5.23 -0.81
N SER A 214 -3.70 6.22 -1.02
CA SER A 214 -4.07 7.20 0.01
C SER A 214 -4.68 6.52 1.24
N MET A 215 -5.62 5.59 1.03
CA MET A 215 -6.19 4.82 2.14
C MET A 215 -5.14 4.04 2.92
N LYS A 216 -4.25 3.35 2.22
CA LYS A 216 -3.14 2.60 2.84
C LYS A 216 -2.26 3.53 3.66
N MET A 217 -1.91 4.71 3.16
CA MET A 217 -1.13 5.70 3.90
C MET A 217 -1.82 6.08 5.23
N HIS A 218 -3.14 6.31 5.22
CA HIS A 218 -3.89 6.62 6.43
C HIS A 218 -3.95 5.45 7.42
N ILE A 219 -4.06 4.22 6.92
CA ILE A 219 -4.01 2.99 7.74
C ILE A 219 -2.62 2.82 8.37
N ASP A 220 -1.54 2.97 7.59
CA ASP A 220 -0.17 2.84 8.09
C ASP A 220 0.16 3.92 9.14
N ASN A 221 -0.31 5.15 8.93
CA ASN A 221 -0.19 6.23 9.92
C ASN A 221 -0.98 5.94 11.19
N LEU A 222 -2.15 5.31 11.06
CA LEU A 222 -2.93 4.86 12.20
C LEU A 222 -2.19 3.79 13.00
N ALA A 223 -1.63 2.78 12.34
CA ALA A 223 -0.83 1.73 13.00
C ALA A 223 0.35 2.33 13.78
N ARG A 224 1.07 3.29 13.20
CA ARG A 224 2.12 4.04 13.91
C ARG A 224 1.57 4.81 15.11
N SER A 225 0.41 5.46 14.96
CA SER A 225 -0.22 6.22 16.04
C SER A 225 -0.65 5.31 17.20
N VAL A 226 -1.17 4.12 16.91
CA VAL A 226 -1.52 3.10 17.90
C VAL A 226 -0.26 2.57 18.60
N ASN A 227 0.81 2.27 17.86
CA ASN A 227 2.06 1.79 18.45
C ASN A 227 2.78 2.84 19.32
N THR A 228 2.39 4.11 19.22
CA THR A 228 2.89 5.19 20.10
C THR A 228 2.06 5.37 21.37
N ILE A 229 1.03 4.54 21.59
CA ILE A 229 0.26 4.55 22.84
C ILE A 229 1.18 4.02 23.95
N SER A 230 1.49 4.89 24.91
CA SER A 230 2.16 4.52 26.15
C SER A 230 1.14 4.50 27.28
N PHE A 231 0.93 3.33 27.87
CA PHE A 231 0.07 3.16 29.04
C PHE A 231 0.63 3.90 30.26
N GLU A 232 1.95 4.09 30.33
CA GLU A 232 2.62 4.89 31.36
C GLU A 232 2.17 6.34 31.30
N SER A 233 2.13 6.92 30.09
CA SER A 233 1.67 8.30 29.90
C SER A 233 0.20 8.50 30.27
N GLU A 234 -0.63 7.46 30.06
CA GLU A 234 -2.03 7.44 30.42
C GLU A 234 -2.20 7.38 31.94
N LEU A 235 -1.48 6.47 32.60
CA LEU A 235 -1.47 6.33 34.05
C LEU A 235 -1.00 7.59 34.74
N GLU A 236 0.09 8.22 34.28
CA GLU A 236 0.56 9.50 34.80
C GLU A 236 -0.48 10.62 34.66
N SER A 237 -1.21 10.63 33.54
CA SER A 237 -2.25 11.64 33.28
C SER A 237 -3.47 11.42 34.17
N ILE A 238 -3.86 10.16 34.39
CA ILE A 238 -4.92 9.77 35.33
C ILE A 238 -4.50 10.10 36.77
N GLU A 239 -3.26 9.80 37.15
CA GLU A 239 -2.72 10.12 38.47
C GLU A 239 -2.76 11.63 38.73
N LYS A 240 -2.33 12.46 37.77
CA LYS A 240 -2.42 13.92 37.87
C LYS A 240 -3.87 14.45 37.92
N LEU A 241 -4.82 13.73 37.33
CA LEU A 241 -6.25 14.09 37.30
C LEU A 241 -6.98 13.70 38.59
N ILE A 242 -6.66 12.53 39.15
CA ILE A 242 -7.29 11.96 40.36
C ILE A 242 -6.60 12.46 41.63
N PHE A 243 -5.27 12.48 41.65
CA PHE A 243 -4.46 12.93 42.78
C PHE A 243 -4.18 14.44 42.72
N LYS A 244 -5.25 15.25 42.63
CA LYS A 244 -5.19 16.67 43.01
C LYS A 244 -5.35 16.87 44.52
N GLY A 245 -4.76 15.97 45.30
CA GLY A 245 -4.71 16.06 46.76
C GLY A 245 -3.35 16.59 47.19
N THR A 246 -3.35 17.63 48.03
CA THR A 246 -2.18 18.11 48.78
C THR A 246 -1.39 16.95 49.39
N ASP A 247 -0.07 17.05 49.36
CA ASP A 247 0.90 16.09 49.91
C ASP A 247 0.39 15.40 51.17
N PHE A 248 0.04 14.12 51.04
CA PHE A 248 -0.09 13.24 52.18
C PHE A 248 1.16 12.38 52.25
N THR A 249 2.09 12.81 53.11
CA THR A 249 3.14 11.95 53.64
C THR A 249 2.48 10.91 54.53
N ASP A 250 2.40 9.66 54.07
CA ASP A 250 2.19 8.53 54.97
C ASP A 250 2.91 7.29 54.41
N GLU A 251 3.98 6.91 55.12
CA GLU A 251 5.05 5.97 54.74
C GLU A 251 4.62 4.49 54.62
N ILE A 252 3.32 4.20 54.52
CA ILE A 252 2.82 2.83 54.74
C ILE A 252 2.18 2.20 53.48
N PHE A 253 1.87 2.99 52.44
CA PHE A 253 1.09 2.48 51.28
C PHE A 253 1.91 2.06 50.04
N ILE A 254 3.24 2.21 50.05
CA ILE A 254 4.11 1.85 48.90
C ILE A 254 4.26 0.31 48.74
N SER A 255 3.82 -0.48 49.71
CA SER A 255 4.11 -1.93 49.78
C SER A 255 3.26 -2.86 48.91
N ARG A 256 2.25 -2.37 48.15
CA ARG A 256 1.30 -3.28 47.47
C ARG A 256 1.05 -3.11 45.97
N ASN A 257 1.57 -2.09 45.29
CA ASN A 257 1.28 -1.87 43.86
C ASN A 257 2.39 -2.28 42.86
N GLY A 258 3.43 -2.99 43.32
CA GLY A 258 4.56 -3.40 42.47
C GLY A 258 4.31 -4.56 41.49
N ASN A 259 3.09 -5.05 41.31
CA ASN A 259 2.85 -6.37 40.69
C ASN A 259 2.32 -6.38 39.23
N ILE A 260 2.33 -5.28 38.48
CA ILE A 260 1.77 -5.24 37.09
C ILE A 260 2.78 -4.77 36.01
N ARG A 261 4.10 -4.80 36.26
CA ARG A 261 5.13 -4.39 35.26
C ARG A 261 6.17 -5.50 34.99
N LYS A 262 5.71 -6.73 34.75
CA LYS A 262 6.58 -7.91 34.83
C LYS A 262 7.44 -8.28 33.61
N HIS A 263 7.27 -7.72 32.42
CA HIS A 263 7.88 -8.35 31.22
C HIS A 263 8.82 -7.51 30.32
N GLU A 264 9.20 -6.29 30.67
CA GLU A 264 10.13 -5.51 29.81
C GLU A 264 11.63 -5.82 29.98
N SER A 265 12.00 -6.72 30.88
CA SER A 265 13.40 -7.03 31.09
C SER A 265 13.55 -8.48 31.51
N GLY A 266 14.13 -9.31 30.65
CA GLY A 266 14.57 -10.69 30.98
C GLY A 266 15.64 -10.78 32.08
N LEU A 267 15.79 -9.74 32.90
CA LEU A 267 16.33 -9.74 34.25
C LEU A 267 15.14 -9.48 35.18
N GLU A 268 14.76 -10.46 36.00
CA GLU A 268 13.78 -10.27 37.08
C GLU A 268 14.33 -9.21 38.07
N LEU A 269 14.06 -7.93 37.81
CA LEU A 269 14.59 -6.80 38.59
C LEU A 269 13.78 -6.56 39.88
N GLU A 270 12.69 -7.29 40.10
CA GLU A 270 11.70 -7.06 41.17
C GLU A 270 12.14 -7.52 42.56
N SER A 271 13.12 -8.44 42.67
CA SER A 271 13.57 -8.97 43.97
C SER A 271 14.89 -8.36 44.44
N CYS A 272 15.28 -7.22 43.88
CA CYS A 272 16.63 -6.71 44.06
C CYS A 272 16.79 -6.05 45.44
N ILE A 273 17.63 -6.59 46.33
CA ILE A 273 17.88 -6.00 47.65
C ILE A 273 18.77 -4.79 47.43
N TYR A 274 18.30 -3.57 47.70
CA TYR A 274 19.11 -2.36 47.52
C TYR A 274 20.33 -2.37 48.45
N ASP A 275 21.51 -2.24 47.85
CA ASP A 275 22.75 -2.05 48.57
C ASP A 275 23.14 -0.56 48.53
N ASP A 276 23.05 0.11 49.69
CA ASP A 276 23.26 1.55 49.79
C ASP A 276 24.69 1.96 49.43
N ASP A 277 25.69 1.11 49.68
CA ASP A 277 27.08 1.39 49.32
C ASP A 277 27.25 1.35 47.79
N PHE A 278 26.65 0.36 47.14
CA PHE A 278 26.69 0.21 45.67
C PHE A 278 25.94 1.36 44.96
N ARG A 279 24.80 1.77 45.51
CA ARG A 279 24.03 2.93 45.03
C ARG A 279 24.78 4.24 45.20
N THR A 280 25.41 4.43 46.35
CA THR A 280 26.20 5.63 46.65
C THR A 280 27.38 5.75 45.70
N LEU A 281 28.10 4.64 45.45
CA LEU A 281 29.19 4.59 44.48
C LEU A 281 28.75 5.02 43.08
N LEU A 282 27.66 4.42 42.56
CA LEU A 282 27.18 4.73 41.22
C LEU A 282 26.64 6.17 41.09
N ASN A 283 25.97 6.68 42.11
CA ASN A 283 25.52 8.08 42.11
C ASN A 283 26.68 9.07 42.21
N ASN A 284 27.69 8.78 43.01
CA ASN A 284 28.89 9.61 43.10
C ASN A 284 29.62 9.64 41.77
N CYS A 285 29.83 8.47 41.16
CA CYS A 285 30.40 8.33 39.83
C CYS A 285 29.57 9.11 38.79
N TRP A 286 28.25 8.97 38.79
CA TRP A 286 27.36 9.71 37.88
C TRP A 286 27.46 11.24 38.01
N ASN A 287 27.71 11.74 39.23
CA ASN A 287 27.70 13.16 39.57
C ASN A 287 29.06 13.86 39.46
N GLY A 288 30.08 13.24 38.86
CA GLY A 288 31.40 13.87 38.70
C GLY A 288 32.46 13.47 39.73
N ALA A 289 32.14 12.59 40.69
CA ALA A 289 33.11 12.17 41.69
C ALA A 289 34.03 11.08 41.12
N PRO A 290 35.36 11.24 41.20
CA PRO A 290 36.31 10.28 40.63
C PRO A 290 36.28 8.96 41.41
N LEU A 291 36.31 7.84 40.70
CA LEU A 291 36.38 6.51 41.30
C LEU A 291 37.76 6.24 41.93
N LYS A 292 37.78 5.85 43.21
CA LYS A 292 39.01 5.38 43.88
C LYS A 292 39.23 3.90 43.59
N GLN A 293 40.46 3.41 43.82
CA GLN A 293 40.76 1.98 43.69
C GLN A 293 39.91 1.10 44.62
N GLU A 294 39.58 1.60 45.81
CA GLU A 294 38.70 0.91 46.76
C GLU A 294 37.29 0.76 46.19
N ASP A 295 36.75 1.80 45.54
CA ASP A 295 35.44 1.78 44.89
C ASP A 295 35.40 0.73 43.77
N ILE A 296 36.47 0.66 42.95
CA ILE A 296 36.58 -0.33 41.87
C ILE A 296 36.61 -1.76 42.43
N GLN A 297 37.30 -2.00 43.53
CA GLN A 297 37.34 -3.33 44.17
C GLN A 297 35.98 -3.73 44.75
N ILE A 298 35.29 -2.79 45.42
CA ILE A 298 33.93 -3.01 45.93
C ILE A 298 32.99 -3.32 44.78
N PHE A 299 33.01 -2.50 43.72
CA PHE A 299 32.18 -2.69 42.54
C PHE A 299 32.42 -4.06 41.91
N THR A 300 33.69 -4.39 41.63
CA THR A 300 34.09 -5.65 41.00
C THR A 300 33.62 -6.86 41.81
N LYS A 301 33.77 -6.82 43.14
CA LYS A 301 33.28 -7.90 44.03
C LYS A 301 31.77 -8.06 43.92
N ARG A 302 31.01 -6.96 43.83
CA ARG A 302 29.54 -6.99 43.80
C ARG A 302 28.99 -7.52 42.47
N ILE A 303 29.54 -7.08 41.35
CA ILE A 303 29.08 -7.50 40.02
C ILE A 303 29.40 -8.97 39.68
N THR A 304 30.20 -9.66 40.49
CA THR A 304 30.35 -11.13 40.35
C THR A 304 29.02 -11.85 40.58
N SER A 305 28.17 -11.32 41.44
CA SER A 305 26.82 -11.84 41.69
C SER A 305 25.83 -11.38 40.63
N LEU A 306 24.82 -12.21 40.32
CA LEU A 306 23.69 -11.83 39.47
C LEU A 306 22.98 -10.57 40.01
N GLU A 307 22.90 -10.47 41.32
CA GLU A 307 22.25 -9.39 42.05
C GLU A 307 22.96 -8.04 41.86
N GLY A 308 24.29 -8.01 41.99
CA GLY A 308 25.06 -6.79 41.73
C GLY A 308 24.96 -6.33 40.27
N LYS A 309 24.88 -7.27 39.31
CA LYS A 309 24.62 -6.95 37.89
C LYS A 309 23.22 -6.35 37.71
N LYS A 310 22.19 -6.92 38.35
CA LYS A 310 20.82 -6.39 38.35
C LYS A 310 20.78 -4.96 38.91
N GLN A 311 21.42 -4.73 40.06
CA GLN A 311 21.50 -3.39 40.68
C GLN A 311 22.15 -2.36 39.76
N PHE A 312 23.25 -2.72 39.09
CA PHE A 312 23.95 -1.82 38.18
C PHE A 312 23.02 -1.36 37.05
N ILE A 313 22.35 -2.31 36.40
CA ILE A 313 21.38 -2.03 35.33
C ILE A 313 20.19 -1.23 35.86
N LEU A 314 19.68 -1.57 37.05
CA LEU A 314 18.54 -0.89 37.67
C LEU A 314 18.85 0.59 37.91
N LEU A 315 19.97 0.89 38.57
CA LEU A 315 20.36 2.25 38.93
C LEU A 315 20.62 3.13 37.72
N LEU A 316 21.18 2.57 36.64
CA LEU A 316 21.33 3.30 35.39
C LEU A 316 19.99 3.49 34.67
N ASN A 317 19.11 2.49 34.68
CA ASN A 317 17.76 2.66 34.14
C ASN A 317 16.94 3.69 34.94
N GLU A 318 17.16 3.87 36.24
CA GLU A 318 16.57 4.99 36.99
C GLU A 318 16.98 6.34 36.39
N LYS A 319 18.26 6.53 36.07
CA LYS A 319 18.75 7.75 35.38
C LYS A 319 18.07 7.94 34.03
N ARG A 320 17.98 6.88 33.23
CA ARG A 320 17.30 6.87 31.93
C ARG A 320 15.82 7.27 32.07
N LYS A 321 15.09 6.69 33.03
CA LYS A 321 13.67 6.98 33.28
C LYS A 321 13.43 8.42 33.73
N LEU A 322 14.37 8.99 34.47
CA LEU A 322 14.34 10.41 34.88
C LEU A 322 14.78 11.37 33.76
N GLY A 323 15.06 10.88 32.55
CA GLY A 323 15.53 11.70 31.42
C GLY A 323 16.97 12.22 31.59
N GLN A 324 17.73 11.65 32.53
CA GLN A 324 19.12 12.04 32.79
C GLN A 324 20.04 11.28 31.82
N PHE A 325 20.25 11.85 30.63
CA PHE A 325 21.08 11.22 29.59
C PHE A 325 22.51 11.75 29.50
N LEU A 326 22.73 12.98 30.01
CA LEU A 326 24.01 13.67 29.95
C LEU A 326 24.92 13.25 31.10
N ILE A 327 26.08 12.69 30.78
CA ILE A 327 27.13 12.34 31.73
C ILE A 327 28.15 13.50 31.79
N PRO A 328 28.58 13.93 33.00
CA PRO A 328 29.70 14.86 33.16
C PRO A 328 30.99 14.34 32.51
N ASP A 329 31.76 15.21 31.86
CA ASP A 329 32.97 14.81 31.12
C ASP A 329 33.99 14.12 32.05
N GLU A 330 34.03 14.54 33.32
CA GLU A 330 34.90 14.01 34.38
C GLU A 330 34.59 12.55 34.74
N SER A 331 33.35 12.11 34.56
CA SER A 331 32.84 10.79 34.94
C SER A 331 32.68 9.82 33.77
N PHE A 332 32.81 10.31 32.55
CA PHE A 332 32.51 9.52 31.35
C PHE A 332 33.42 8.29 31.23
N GLN A 333 34.72 8.46 31.50
CA GLN A 333 35.68 7.36 31.48
C GLN A 333 35.47 6.37 32.63
N ASP A 334 35.14 6.89 33.82
CA ASP A 334 34.88 6.08 35.01
C ASP A 334 33.63 5.21 34.84
N LEU A 335 32.53 5.76 34.30
CA LEU A 335 31.36 4.98 33.92
C LEU A 335 31.69 3.98 32.81
N GLY A 336 32.48 4.38 31.81
CA GLY A 336 32.99 3.48 30.77
C GLY A 336 33.75 2.28 31.35
N LEU A 337 34.60 2.50 32.35
CA LEU A 337 35.32 1.44 33.07
C LEU A 337 34.34 0.50 33.80
N LEU A 338 33.33 1.03 34.49
CA LEU A 338 32.33 0.21 35.19
C LEU A 338 31.55 -0.69 34.21
N PHE A 339 31.16 -0.17 33.04
CA PHE A 339 30.54 -0.97 31.99
C PHE A 339 31.46 -2.10 31.51
N ARG A 340 32.76 -1.83 31.29
CA ARG A 340 33.73 -2.88 30.90
C ARG A 340 33.84 -3.97 31.96
N LEU A 341 33.92 -3.61 33.25
CA LEU A 341 33.98 -4.59 34.34
C LEU A 341 32.72 -5.48 34.37
N VAL A 342 31.54 -4.90 34.12
CA VAL A 342 30.30 -5.68 33.99
C VAL A 342 30.36 -6.60 32.78
N LEU A 343 30.82 -6.10 31.63
CA LEU A 343 30.99 -6.89 30.40
C LEU A 343 31.99 -8.06 30.58
N ASP A 344 33.08 -7.83 31.31
CA ASP A 344 34.03 -8.89 31.68
C ASP A 344 33.34 -9.96 32.52
N SER A 345 32.56 -9.57 33.53
CA SER A 345 31.85 -10.50 34.40
C SER A 345 30.79 -11.32 33.64
N VAL A 346 29.99 -10.67 32.78
CA VAL A 346 28.95 -11.37 32.00
C VAL A 346 29.51 -12.21 30.85
N SER A 347 30.75 -11.96 30.44
CA SER A 347 31.43 -12.81 29.47
C SER A 347 31.74 -14.21 30.03
N ILE A 348 31.82 -14.34 31.36
CA ILE A 348 32.09 -15.60 32.06
C ILE A 348 30.80 -16.38 32.31
N ASP A 349 29.76 -15.72 32.84
CA ASP A 349 28.49 -16.38 33.22
C ASP A 349 27.43 -16.39 32.11
N LYS A 350 27.73 -15.81 30.94
CA LYS A 350 26.83 -15.69 29.79
C LYS A 350 25.47 -15.06 30.11
N ASN A 351 25.44 -14.07 31.02
CA ASN A 351 24.21 -13.33 31.31
C ASN A 351 23.85 -12.37 30.16
N PHE A 352 23.24 -12.91 29.11
CA PHE A 352 22.85 -12.18 27.90
C PHE A 352 21.86 -11.07 28.19
N ALA A 353 20.97 -11.23 29.17
CA ALA A 353 20.04 -10.17 29.56
C ALA A 353 20.77 -8.91 30.06
N CYS A 354 21.83 -9.08 30.84
CA CYS A 354 22.67 -7.96 31.28
C CYS A 354 23.46 -7.33 30.13
N VAL A 355 23.97 -8.15 29.21
CA VAL A 355 24.66 -7.68 27.99
C VAL A 355 23.75 -6.80 27.15
N ARG A 356 22.50 -7.21 26.91
CA ARG A 356 21.51 -6.41 26.18
C ARG A 356 21.33 -5.03 26.78
N GLN A 357 21.16 -4.99 28.10
CA GLN A 357 20.99 -3.74 28.82
C GLN A 357 22.24 -2.88 28.75
N CYS A 358 23.44 -3.48 28.80
CA CYS A 358 24.69 -2.75 28.59
C CYS A 358 24.75 -2.12 27.19
N ILE A 359 24.34 -2.84 26.13
CA ILE A 359 24.28 -2.29 24.77
C ILE A 359 23.33 -1.09 24.73
N ILE A 360 22.08 -1.25 25.18
CA ILE A 360 21.05 -0.21 25.17
C ILE A 360 21.52 1.04 25.93
N LEU A 361 21.99 0.86 27.18
CA LEU A 361 22.39 1.98 28.03
C LEU A 361 23.63 2.70 27.48
N SER A 362 24.58 1.97 26.90
CA SER A 362 25.77 2.56 26.29
C SER A 362 25.47 3.45 25.08
N GLN A 363 24.42 3.12 24.32
CA GLN A 363 23.93 3.91 23.19
C GLN A 363 22.97 5.04 23.62
N THR A 364 22.54 5.04 24.88
CA THR A 364 21.59 6.04 25.41
C THR A 364 22.32 7.22 26.07
N PHE A 365 23.37 6.95 26.83
CA PHE A 365 24.07 7.97 27.60
C PHE A 365 25.24 8.58 26.84
N TYR A 366 25.40 9.90 26.96
CA TYR A 366 26.40 10.67 26.21
C TYR A 366 27.00 11.80 27.04
N LYS A 367 28.21 12.24 26.69
CA LYS A 367 28.82 13.46 27.24
C LYS A 367 28.53 14.69 26.37
N LYS A 368 28.94 15.89 26.77
CA LYS A 368 28.55 17.15 26.09
C LYS A 368 28.85 17.18 24.59
N SER A 369 29.92 16.51 24.16
CA SER A 369 30.30 16.37 22.75
C SER A 369 29.39 15.45 21.93
N LYS A 370 28.33 14.88 22.52
CA LYS A 370 27.46 13.84 21.93
C LYS A 370 28.19 12.53 21.61
N GLU A 371 29.33 12.30 22.24
CA GLU A 371 29.98 11.00 22.24
C GLU A 371 29.27 10.10 23.26
N TYR A 372 28.83 8.93 22.80
CA TYR A 372 28.07 7.96 23.60
C TYR A 372 28.99 7.01 24.35
N LEU A 373 28.54 6.52 25.51
CA LEU A 373 29.27 5.50 26.30
C LEU A 373 29.62 4.25 25.50
N GLN A 374 28.90 3.98 24.41
CA GLN A 374 29.24 2.94 23.44
C GLN A 374 30.71 2.99 23.01
N GLN A 375 31.29 4.19 22.81
CA GLN A 375 32.69 4.35 22.39
C GLN A 375 33.66 3.77 23.43
N GLU A 376 33.33 3.86 24.72
CA GLU A 376 34.15 3.34 25.81
C GLU A 376 34.12 1.80 25.89
N ILE A 377 33.10 1.15 25.33
CA ILE A 377 32.96 -0.31 25.38
C ILE A 377 33.16 -1.00 24.02
N LEU A 378 33.32 -0.23 22.95
CA LEU A 378 33.39 -0.71 21.57
C LEU A 378 34.53 -1.73 21.35
N GLN A 379 35.65 -1.53 22.05
CA GLN A 379 36.84 -2.37 21.94
C GLN A 379 36.82 -3.59 22.87
N HIS A 380 35.72 -3.83 23.59
CA HIS A 380 35.63 -4.94 24.53
C HIS A 380 35.77 -6.29 23.81
N PRO A 381 36.60 -7.24 24.29
CA PRO A 381 36.88 -8.50 23.59
C PRO A 381 35.65 -9.38 23.32
N ILE A 382 34.59 -9.21 24.10
CA ILE A 382 33.33 -9.97 23.97
C ILE A 382 32.71 -9.79 22.57
N TRP A 383 32.83 -8.61 21.96
CA TRP A 383 32.23 -8.30 20.65
C TRP A 383 32.96 -8.96 19.48
N LYS A 384 34.22 -9.38 19.69
CA LYS A 384 35.01 -10.09 18.69
C LYS A 384 34.62 -11.57 18.58
N LYS A 385 33.97 -12.13 19.61
CA LYS A 385 33.57 -13.55 19.64
C LYS A 385 32.30 -13.77 18.82
N GLU A 386 32.43 -14.37 17.63
CA GLU A 386 31.28 -14.67 16.73
C GLU A 386 30.19 -15.48 17.45
N ASN A 387 30.57 -16.58 18.11
CA ASN A 387 29.62 -17.44 18.82
C ASN A 387 28.86 -16.71 19.94
N TYR A 388 29.46 -15.66 20.53
CA TYR A 388 28.79 -14.89 21.58
C TYR A 388 27.66 -14.04 21.02
N TRP A 389 27.85 -13.44 19.84
CA TRP A 389 26.79 -12.72 19.13
C TRP A 389 25.68 -13.68 18.68
N GLU A 390 26.04 -14.85 18.16
CA GLU A 390 25.06 -15.86 17.76
C GLU A 390 24.17 -16.28 18.95
N GLU A 391 24.78 -16.65 20.08
CA GLU A 391 24.05 -17.02 21.29
C GLU A 391 23.22 -15.84 21.84
N LEU A 392 23.74 -14.61 21.81
CA LEU A 392 23.03 -13.41 22.25
C LEU A 392 21.78 -13.14 21.38
N VAL A 393 21.90 -13.25 20.06
CA VAL A 393 20.77 -13.05 19.13
C VAL A 393 19.72 -14.13 19.31
N GLU A 394 20.15 -15.39 19.38
CA GLU A 394 19.25 -16.53 19.59
C GLU A 394 18.46 -16.42 20.90
N GLU A 395 19.14 -16.10 22.01
CA GLU A 395 18.52 -15.90 23.32
C GLU A 395 17.57 -14.70 23.33
N SER A 396 17.79 -13.72 22.46
CA SER A 396 16.92 -12.55 22.33
C SER A 396 15.66 -12.88 21.55
N ILE A 397 15.80 -13.62 20.44
CA ILE A 397 14.66 -14.10 19.67
C ILE A 397 13.78 -15.01 20.52
N LYS A 398 14.37 -15.97 21.26
CA LYS A 398 13.62 -16.89 22.13
C LYS A 398 12.80 -16.14 23.17
N LYS A 399 13.41 -15.18 23.87
CA LYS A 399 12.71 -14.40 24.90
C LYS A 399 11.61 -13.52 24.34
N GLU A 400 11.79 -12.97 23.13
CA GLU A 400 10.75 -12.20 22.47
C GLU A 400 9.59 -13.09 22.01
N ILE A 401 9.89 -14.32 21.54
CA ILE A 401 8.86 -15.32 21.24
C ILE A 401 8.10 -15.71 22.51
N GLU A 402 8.80 -16.05 23.61
CA GLU A 402 8.19 -16.39 24.89
C GLU A 402 7.27 -15.28 25.42
N ALA A 403 7.68 -14.01 25.29
CA ALA A 403 6.86 -12.86 25.68
C ALA A 403 5.59 -12.70 24.82
N GLN A 404 5.62 -13.14 23.56
CA GLN A 404 4.47 -13.14 22.65
C GLN A 404 3.61 -14.40 22.82
N GLU A 405 4.18 -15.51 23.31
CA GLU A 405 3.48 -16.76 23.60
C GLU A 405 2.49 -16.63 24.78
N GLU A 406 2.74 -15.70 25.72
CA GLU A 406 1.81 -15.38 26.81
C GLU A 406 0.51 -14.68 26.35
N VAL A 407 0.44 -14.28 25.07
CA VAL A 407 -0.67 -13.52 24.46
C VAL A 407 -1.44 -14.33 23.40
N ILE A 408 -1.13 -15.63 23.25
CA ILE A 408 -1.75 -16.50 22.24
C ILE A 408 -3.21 -16.77 22.62
N ASP A 409 -4.11 -16.37 21.74
CA ASP A 409 -5.53 -16.71 21.83
C ASP A 409 -5.73 -18.21 21.52
N GLU A 410 -6.58 -18.91 22.27
CA GLU A 410 -6.80 -20.37 22.15
C GLU A 410 -7.33 -20.79 20.75
N PHE A 411 -7.69 -19.82 19.91
CA PHE A 411 -8.29 -19.99 18.58
C PHE A 411 -7.33 -19.69 17.42
N GLU A 412 -6.09 -19.29 17.66
CA GLU A 412 -5.13 -19.01 16.57
C GLU A 412 -4.77 -20.29 15.80
N GLU A 413 -4.81 -20.22 14.46
CA GLU A 413 -4.41 -21.33 13.62
C GLU A 413 -2.89 -21.54 13.68
N LYS A 414 -2.44 -22.79 13.56
CA LYS A 414 -1.01 -23.15 13.67
C LYS A 414 -0.12 -22.36 12.70
N GLU A 415 -0.62 -22.06 11.52
CA GLU A 415 0.07 -21.25 10.50
C GLU A 415 0.25 -19.79 10.94
N GLU A 416 -0.73 -19.21 11.65
CA GLU A 416 -0.66 -17.85 12.18
C GLU A 416 0.38 -17.73 13.30
N ILE A 417 0.43 -18.74 14.18
CA ILE A 417 1.44 -18.85 15.24
C ILE A 417 2.84 -18.94 14.63
N GLU A 418 3.03 -19.80 13.62
CA GLU A 418 4.31 -19.95 12.91
C GLU A 418 4.74 -18.65 12.21
N ASN A 419 3.79 -17.93 11.58
CA ASN A 419 4.07 -16.65 10.93
C ASN A 419 4.40 -15.53 11.93
N ARG A 420 3.77 -15.51 13.11
CA ARG A 420 4.12 -14.57 14.18
C ARG A 420 5.53 -14.83 14.71
N VAL A 421 5.85 -16.09 15.02
CA VAL A 421 7.19 -16.49 15.48
C VAL A 421 8.27 -16.08 14.47
N LYS A 422 8.03 -16.33 13.17
CA LYS A 422 8.94 -15.87 12.10
C LYS A 422 9.08 -14.35 12.07
N SER A 423 7.97 -13.61 12.17
CA SER A 423 7.97 -12.15 12.15
C SER A 423 8.78 -11.56 13.31
N VAL A 424 8.60 -12.10 14.52
CA VAL A 424 9.35 -11.72 15.73
C VAL A 424 10.85 -12.01 15.56
N ALA A 425 11.19 -13.19 15.05
CA ALA A 425 12.56 -13.58 14.79
C ALA A 425 13.23 -12.66 13.75
N ILE A 426 12.53 -12.31 12.67
CA ILE A 426 13.03 -11.39 11.63
C ILE A 426 13.26 -9.99 12.20
N ALA A 427 12.28 -9.43 12.93
CA ALA A 427 12.38 -8.09 13.51
C ALA A 427 13.54 -7.98 14.51
N THR A 428 13.67 -8.99 15.39
CA THR A 428 14.76 -9.05 16.37
C THR A 428 16.10 -9.21 15.67
N LEU A 429 16.21 -10.11 14.67
CA LEU A 429 17.43 -10.30 13.92
C LEU A 429 17.86 -9.03 13.18
N ALA A 430 16.92 -8.32 12.54
CA ALA A 430 17.20 -7.05 11.87
C ALA A 430 17.73 -5.98 12.86
N SER A 431 17.10 -5.84 14.03
CA SER A 431 17.59 -4.94 15.09
C SER A 431 19.01 -5.27 15.54
N TYR A 432 19.33 -6.56 15.67
CA TYR A 432 20.68 -6.99 16.05
C TYR A 432 21.71 -6.82 14.95
N ILE A 433 21.31 -6.87 13.69
CA ILE A 433 22.19 -6.51 12.57
C ILE A 433 22.58 -5.04 12.66
N ASP A 434 21.63 -4.13 12.88
CA ASP A 434 21.93 -2.70 13.08
C ASP A 434 22.85 -2.47 14.29
N ILE A 435 22.60 -3.18 15.40
CA ILE A 435 23.47 -3.13 16.58
C ILE A 435 24.87 -3.63 16.23
N MET A 436 25.02 -4.78 15.58
CA MET A 436 26.34 -5.31 15.19
C MET A 436 27.12 -4.36 14.28
N VAL A 437 26.43 -3.70 13.34
CA VAL A 437 27.02 -2.64 12.50
C VAL A 437 27.49 -1.47 13.36
N SER A 438 26.68 -1.00 14.30
CA SER A 438 27.06 0.10 15.21
C SER A 438 28.23 -0.25 16.13
N PHE A 439 28.48 -1.54 16.38
CA PHE A 439 29.64 -2.06 17.12
C PHE A 439 30.83 -2.40 16.20
N HIS A 440 30.79 -1.99 14.93
CA HIS A 440 31.81 -2.22 13.90
C HIS A 440 32.17 -3.71 13.69
N LYS A 441 31.18 -4.60 13.78
CA LYS A 441 31.36 -6.01 13.43
C LYS A 441 31.52 -6.14 11.91
N GLU A 442 32.38 -7.05 11.45
CA GLU A 442 32.61 -7.21 10.01
C GLU A 442 31.37 -7.76 9.29
N ASN A 443 31.04 -7.18 8.13
CA ASN A 443 29.87 -7.58 7.34
C ASN A 443 29.85 -9.08 7.01
N SER A 444 31.02 -9.68 6.77
CA SER A 444 31.15 -11.12 6.50
C SER A 444 30.75 -11.98 7.70
N GLU A 445 31.02 -11.53 8.92
CA GLU A 445 30.66 -12.19 10.17
C GLU A 445 29.17 -11.97 10.50
N ILE A 446 28.65 -10.76 10.27
CA ILE A 446 27.22 -10.44 10.43
C ILE A 446 26.36 -11.36 9.54
N ILE A 447 26.75 -11.52 8.26
CA ILE A 447 26.03 -12.39 7.32
C ILE A 447 26.04 -13.85 7.80
N LYS A 448 27.16 -14.35 8.32
CA LYS A 448 27.24 -15.71 8.87
C LYS A 448 26.32 -15.90 10.08
N ILE A 449 26.33 -14.95 11.03
CA ILE A 449 25.45 -14.99 12.21
C ILE A 449 23.98 -14.96 11.78
N ALA A 450 23.63 -14.06 10.86
CA ALA A 450 22.27 -13.95 10.35
C ALA A 450 21.81 -15.23 9.63
N HIS A 451 22.67 -15.85 8.82
CA HIS A 451 22.36 -17.12 8.15
C HIS A 451 22.07 -18.24 9.15
N LYS A 452 22.92 -18.41 10.17
CA LYS A 452 22.71 -19.43 11.21
C LYS A 452 21.43 -19.20 12.00
N CYS A 453 21.10 -17.93 12.30
CA CYS A 453 19.84 -17.59 12.98
C CYS A 453 18.63 -17.89 12.09
N ARG A 454 18.69 -17.58 10.78
CA ARG A 454 17.63 -17.90 9.83
C ARG A 454 17.34 -19.39 9.75
N GLU A 455 18.38 -20.22 9.69
CA GLU A 455 18.24 -21.68 9.70
C GLU A 455 17.57 -22.19 10.99
N LYS A 456 17.98 -21.66 12.15
CA LYS A 456 17.43 -22.05 13.46
C LYS A 456 15.94 -21.71 13.62
N PHE A 457 15.48 -20.61 13.03
CA PHE A 457 14.08 -20.16 13.13
C PHE A 457 13.26 -20.38 11.85
N PHE A 458 13.75 -21.23 10.93
CA PHE A 458 13.07 -21.59 9.68
C PHE A 458 12.65 -20.39 8.80
N ILE A 459 13.50 -19.36 8.74
CA ILE A 459 13.29 -18.13 7.95
C ILE A 459 13.86 -18.36 6.54
N THR A 460 13.00 -18.31 5.51
CA THR A 460 13.40 -18.56 4.11
C THR A 460 14.08 -17.36 3.46
N GLU A 461 14.62 -17.53 2.24
CA GLU A 461 15.21 -16.41 1.46
C GLU A 461 14.17 -15.41 0.98
N GLU A 462 12.92 -15.85 0.84
CA GLU A 462 11.80 -14.97 0.50
C GLU A 462 11.39 -14.10 1.70
N ASP A 463 11.44 -14.66 2.92
CA ASP A 463 11.06 -13.98 4.16
C ASP A 463 12.07 -12.89 4.56
N PHE A 464 13.38 -13.19 4.46
CA PHE A 464 14.45 -12.28 4.87
C PHE A 464 15.66 -12.40 3.93
N PRO A 465 15.65 -11.71 2.78
CA PRO A 465 16.68 -11.85 1.75
C PRO A 465 18.08 -11.45 2.26
N LEU A 466 19.11 -12.20 1.89
CA LEU A 466 20.51 -11.83 2.20
C LEU A 466 20.89 -10.47 1.58
N SER A 467 20.28 -10.12 0.46
CA SER A 467 20.45 -8.80 -0.19
C SER A 467 19.98 -7.65 0.71
N TYR A 468 18.96 -7.87 1.55
CA TYR A 468 18.49 -6.89 2.52
C TYR A 468 19.52 -6.68 3.65
N ILE A 469 20.09 -7.77 4.17
CA ILE A 469 21.19 -7.72 5.16
C ILE A 469 22.41 -6.99 4.58
N MET A 470 22.73 -7.24 3.31
CA MET A 470 23.81 -6.52 2.59
C MET A 470 23.51 -5.03 2.39
N ASN A 471 22.25 -4.62 2.32
CA ASN A 471 21.88 -3.21 2.19
C ASN A 471 22.00 -2.48 3.52
N ILE A 472 21.56 -3.09 4.63
CA ILE A 472 21.72 -2.55 5.99
C ILE A 472 23.21 -2.31 6.29
N THR A 473 24.03 -3.31 6.02
CA THR A 473 25.48 -3.28 6.26
C THR A 473 26.28 -2.37 5.31
N LYS A 474 25.66 -1.81 4.27
CA LYS A 474 26.26 -0.82 3.35
C LYS A 474 25.82 0.62 3.61
N GLY A 475 24.75 0.81 4.38
CA GLY A 475 24.17 2.12 4.70
C GLY A 475 24.89 2.88 5.82
N HIS A 476 25.89 2.25 6.42
CA HIS A 476 26.78 2.76 7.46
C HIS A 476 28.24 2.55 7.01
#